data_AF-A0A9P1J5Z3-F1
#
_entry.id   AF-A0A9P1J5Z3-F1
#
_cell.length_a   1.000
_cell.length_b   1.000
_cell.length_c   1.000
_cell.angle_alpha   90.00
_cell.angle_beta   90.00
_cell.angle_gamma   90.00
#
_symmetry.space_group_name_H-M   'P 1'
#
loop_
_entity.id
_entity.type
_entity.pdbx_description
1 polymer ?
#
loop_
_entity_poly.entity_id
_entity_poly.type
_entity_poly.pdbx_seq_one_letter_code
_entity_poly.pdbx_strand_id
1 'polypeptide(L)'
;MMIRNLILFIVLNCALASIIDRRSRYRRQTLVNSNAETNGSGDNVDTDASSYHFKDENGIGMNVTSLGNASGKNATNVENSVGGSVGNNSLAAAANVGSSGDNSSSSSDIFAIMQSEKRRLEMNQESIATGSGDTFAKFNANGRLDDGSQNLTGSHFGVAGGTGSEASKSEVRGSQTLSFDSLISKLAGSANAEGKGNAQSNLDMFSGSKDNNMAINGMMSGQNSNSGDVYAQVNGNGEISDESVNIYENMYGKVYGSGNSSLVGAESINSTYGDAKLFGNSNFQGNGDSALSMNSDLSQNNETASGNVVINNSARGNDTYLSGSDGIRTNSSEGENYAIGNGYVKGIGEDKNSNATQYIKSSQGDDGSLSVLSSNDAAVASLNGQDSIIDLYAKGNIVQNSDYQSAIYSNANGTASGDESSIEGSNNAFASNNGTVKGGAKVSAKGKGKGKSSAKSNVNVRKNKNGTQSENYLYGSATAIGDNTSVQSLSEINELFGYETYSNHQIASGSSKGSSSASASNSGYL
;
A
#
# COMPACT_ATOMS: atom_id res chain seq x y z
N MET A 1 20.23 52.15 -75.67
CA MET A 1 21.08 51.72 -74.54
C MET A 1 20.43 51.96 -73.16
N MET A 2 19.40 52.80 -73.04
CA MET A 2 18.79 53.19 -71.75
C MET A 2 17.79 52.17 -71.15
N ILE A 3 17.16 51.32 -71.97
CA ILE A 3 16.14 50.35 -71.51
C ILE A 3 16.76 49.12 -70.83
N ARG A 4 17.98 48.72 -71.23
CA ARG A 4 18.68 47.55 -70.67
C ARG A 4 19.16 47.78 -69.23
N ASN A 5 19.54 49.00 -68.88
CA ASN A 5 19.99 49.34 -67.52
C ASN A 5 18.82 49.50 -66.54
N LEU A 6 17.64 49.91 -67.01
CA LEU A 6 16.44 50.01 -66.16
C LEU A 6 15.91 48.62 -65.77
N ILE A 7 15.91 47.67 -66.70
CA ILE A 7 15.48 46.29 -66.43
C ILE A 7 16.45 45.59 -65.46
N LEU A 8 17.76 45.81 -65.60
CA LEU A 8 18.75 45.25 -64.67
C LEU A 8 18.61 45.83 -63.25
N PHE A 9 18.28 47.13 -63.12
CA PHE A 9 18.07 47.77 -61.83
C PHE A 9 16.78 47.31 -61.12
N ILE A 10 15.72 47.01 -61.87
CA ILE A 10 14.44 46.50 -61.33
C ILE A 10 14.60 45.03 -60.91
N VAL A 11 15.27 44.20 -61.73
CA VAL A 11 15.49 42.79 -61.40
C VAL A 11 16.42 42.64 -60.18
N LEU A 12 17.45 43.49 -60.04
CA LEU A 12 18.35 43.46 -58.89
C LEU A 12 17.65 43.92 -57.59
N ASN A 13 16.77 44.92 -57.66
CA ASN A 13 15.97 45.36 -56.50
C ASN A 13 14.90 44.33 -56.09
N CYS A 14 14.26 43.65 -57.05
CA CYS A 14 13.33 42.56 -56.75
C CYS A 14 14.06 41.33 -56.17
N ALA A 15 15.28 41.04 -56.63
CA ALA A 15 16.11 39.98 -56.05
C ALA A 15 16.56 40.32 -54.62
N LEU A 16 16.99 41.57 -54.35
CA LEU A 16 17.35 42.04 -53.02
C LEU A 16 16.15 42.09 -52.06
N ALA A 17 14.97 42.53 -52.54
CA ALA A 17 13.73 42.49 -51.75
C ALA A 17 13.31 41.04 -51.44
N SER A 18 13.50 40.10 -52.37
CA SER A 18 13.22 38.67 -52.15
C SER A 18 14.23 37.98 -51.23
N ILE A 19 15.47 38.47 -51.15
CA ILE A 19 16.50 37.96 -50.24
C ILE A 19 16.31 38.53 -48.82
N ILE A 20 15.77 39.75 -48.70
CA ILE A 20 15.41 40.37 -47.42
C ILE A 20 14.11 39.76 -46.85
N ASP A 21 13.15 39.36 -47.68
CA ASP A 21 11.90 38.68 -47.24
C ASP A 21 12.08 37.15 -47.04
N ARG A 22 13.23 36.58 -47.44
CA ARG A 22 13.61 35.17 -47.19
C ARG A 22 14.53 34.95 -45.99
N ARG A 23 14.96 36.00 -45.29
CA ARG A 23 15.33 35.83 -43.88
C ARG A 23 14.03 35.55 -43.15
N SER A 24 13.82 34.28 -42.81
CA SER A 24 12.77 33.79 -41.94
C SER A 24 12.08 34.92 -41.19
N ARG A 25 10.82 35.21 -41.54
CA ARG A 25 9.92 35.85 -40.58
C ARG A 25 9.83 34.89 -39.42
N TYR A 26 10.79 34.98 -38.50
CA TYR A 26 10.70 34.46 -37.15
C TYR A 26 9.31 34.82 -36.65
N ARG A 27 8.62 33.90 -35.97
CA ARG A 27 7.40 34.22 -35.22
C ARG A 27 7.68 35.47 -34.38
N ARG A 28 7.27 36.65 -34.88
CA ARG A 28 7.28 37.93 -34.15
C ARG A 28 5.95 38.15 -33.43
N GLN A 29 5.06 37.16 -33.47
CA GLN A 29 3.88 37.13 -32.61
C GLN A 29 4.24 36.32 -31.38
N THR A 30 4.47 37.03 -30.28
CA THR A 30 4.45 36.44 -28.94
C THR A 30 2.99 36.38 -28.51
N LEU A 31 2.44 35.16 -28.44
CA LEU A 31 1.12 34.91 -27.87
C LEU A 31 1.31 34.61 -26.38
N VAL A 32 0.47 35.20 -25.54
CA VAL A 32 0.39 34.87 -24.12
C VAL A 32 -1.08 34.82 -23.74
N ASN A 33 -1.47 33.74 -23.06
CA ASN A 33 -2.82 33.56 -22.58
C ASN A 33 -2.82 32.92 -21.18
N SER A 34 -3.85 33.24 -20.42
CA SER A 34 -4.20 32.58 -19.17
C SER A 34 -5.73 32.46 -19.15
N ASN A 35 -6.23 31.34 -18.64
CA ASN A 35 -7.65 31.11 -18.43
C ASN A 35 -7.81 30.45 -17.06
N ALA A 36 -8.75 30.93 -16.27
CA ALA A 36 -9.14 30.36 -14.98
C ALA A 36 -10.67 30.28 -14.96
N GLU A 37 -11.20 29.07 -14.86
CA GLU A 37 -12.63 28.81 -14.76
C GLU A 37 -12.92 27.99 -13.50
N THR A 38 -13.94 28.37 -12.76
CA THR A 38 -14.29 27.74 -11.48
C THR A 38 -15.79 27.66 -11.34
N ASN A 39 -16.30 26.51 -10.89
CA ASN A 39 -17.71 26.29 -10.64
C ASN A 39 -17.94 25.59 -9.30
N GLY A 40 -19.03 25.96 -8.65
CA GLY A 40 -19.47 25.44 -7.35
C GLY A 40 -20.96 25.70 -7.13
N SER A 41 -21.65 24.83 -6.40
CA SER A 41 -23.11 24.90 -6.21
C SER A 41 -23.46 25.39 -4.81
N GLY A 42 -23.73 26.69 -4.68
CA GLY A 42 -24.00 27.33 -3.37
C GLY A 42 -22.73 27.74 -2.60
N ASP A 43 -21.67 28.07 -3.35
CA ASP A 43 -20.27 28.07 -2.93
C ASP A 43 -19.61 29.46 -3.00
N ASN A 44 -18.44 29.60 -2.37
CA ASN A 44 -17.50 30.71 -2.60
C ASN A 44 -16.56 30.33 -3.74
N VAL A 45 -16.45 31.21 -4.73
CA VAL A 45 -15.73 30.95 -5.98
C VAL A 45 -14.90 32.18 -6.35
N ASP A 46 -13.59 32.03 -6.49
CA ASP A 46 -12.64 33.10 -6.83
C ASP A 46 -11.70 32.66 -7.97
N THR A 47 -11.55 33.50 -9.00
CA THR A 47 -10.60 33.29 -10.11
C THR A 47 -9.77 34.52 -10.39
N ASP A 48 -8.51 34.30 -10.75
CA ASP A 48 -7.61 35.32 -11.27
C ASP A 48 -6.77 34.73 -12.41
N ALA A 49 -6.62 35.47 -13.50
CA ALA A 49 -5.82 35.08 -14.64
C ALA A 49 -5.09 36.32 -15.14
N SER A 50 -3.75 36.28 -15.12
CA SER A 50 -2.93 37.42 -15.55
C SER A 50 -1.85 36.99 -16.54
N SER A 51 -1.62 37.86 -17.51
CA SER A 51 -0.64 37.67 -18.58
C SER A 51 0.13 38.96 -18.83
N TYR A 52 1.44 38.90 -18.70
CA TYR A 52 2.32 40.04 -18.90
C TYR A 52 3.42 39.72 -19.91
N HIS A 53 3.63 40.65 -20.84
CA HIS A 53 4.85 40.76 -21.62
C HIS A 53 5.71 41.87 -21.02
N PHE A 54 7.01 41.65 -20.98
CA PHE A 54 7.96 42.69 -20.59
C PHE A 54 9.20 42.66 -21.49
N LYS A 55 9.92 43.78 -21.49
CA LYS A 55 11.21 43.91 -22.15
C LYS A 55 12.19 44.50 -21.16
N ASP A 56 13.34 43.86 -21.01
CA ASP A 56 14.44 44.32 -20.18
C ASP A 56 15.75 44.31 -20.97
N GLU A 57 16.88 44.46 -20.28
CA GLU A 57 18.22 44.37 -20.86
C GLU A 57 18.58 42.97 -21.38
N ASN A 58 17.88 41.93 -20.91
CA ASN A 58 18.09 40.53 -21.27
C ASN A 58 17.17 40.06 -22.42
N GLY A 59 16.21 40.89 -22.86
CA GLY A 59 15.38 40.61 -24.03
C GLY A 59 13.89 40.81 -23.78
N ILE A 60 13.08 40.02 -24.47
CA ILE A 60 11.63 39.94 -24.27
C ILE A 60 11.37 38.79 -23.29
N GLY A 61 10.50 39.01 -22.32
CA GLY A 61 10.04 37.98 -21.41
C GLY A 61 8.51 37.97 -21.28
N MET A 62 8.01 36.91 -20.64
CA MET A 62 6.61 36.79 -20.28
C MET A 62 6.43 36.14 -18.92
N ASN A 63 5.38 36.57 -18.21
CA ASN A 63 4.87 35.94 -16.99
C ASN A 63 3.38 35.67 -17.19
N VAL A 64 2.93 34.48 -16.81
CA VAL A 64 1.53 34.09 -16.81
C VAL A 64 1.15 33.43 -15.50
N THR A 65 -0.04 33.73 -15.02
CA THR A 65 -0.65 33.07 -13.86
C THR A 65 -2.08 32.70 -14.17
N SER A 66 -2.54 31.61 -13.59
CA SER A 66 -3.95 31.24 -13.53
C SER A 66 -4.23 30.62 -12.16
N LEU A 67 -5.06 31.29 -11.37
CA LEU A 67 -5.47 30.93 -10.02
C LEU A 67 -6.99 30.70 -10.00
N GLY A 68 -7.42 29.63 -9.36
CA GLY A 68 -8.83 29.35 -9.14
C GLY A 68 -9.05 28.67 -7.80
N ASN A 69 -10.07 29.10 -7.07
CA ASN A 69 -10.49 28.53 -5.80
C ASN A 69 -12.02 28.36 -5.80
N ALA A 70 -12.49 27.18 -5.41
CA ALA A 70 -13.91 26.90 -5.23
C ALA A 70 -14.11 26.13 -3.93
N SER A 71 -15.03 26.57 -3.07
CA SER A 71 -15.34 25.90 -1.79
C SER A 71 -16.82 25.99 -1.43
N GLY A 72 -17.38 24.90 -0.91
CA GLY A 72 -18.72 24.86 -0.35
C GLY A 72 -19.32 23.46 -0.35
N LYS A 73 -20.61 23.31 -0.69
CA LYS A 73 -21.34 22.04 -0.52
C LYS A 73 -21.39 21.22 -1.81
N ASN A 74 -21.40 19.89 -1.66
CA ASN A 74 -21.42 18.94 -2.78
C ASN A 74 -20.14 19.02 -3.60
N ALA A 75 -20.21 19.50 -4.84
CA ALA A 75 -19.10 19.40 -5.78
C ALA A 75 -18.51 20.76 -6.14
N THR A 76 -17.19 20.83 -6.12
CA THR A 76 -16.38 21.98 -6.57
C THR A 76 -15.49 21.56 -7.72
N ASN A 77 -15.24 22.44 -8.69
CA ASN A 77 -14.28 22.19 -9.76
C ASN A 77 -13.59 23.49 -10.22
N VAL A 78 -12.30 23.36 -10.55
CA VAL A 78 -11.41 24.44 -11.00
C VAL A 78 -10.66 23.95 -12.24
N GLU A 79 -10.68 24.75 -13.29
CA GLU A 79 -9.98 24.52 -14.55
C GLU A 79 -9.09 25.71 -14.88
N ASN A 80 -7.78 25.51 -14.79
CA ASN A 80 -6.80 26.53 -15.08
C ASN A 80 -5.95 26.15 -16.27
N SER A 81 -5.56 27.13 -17.07
CA SER A 81 -4.54 26.95 -18.08
C SER A 81 -3.72 28.23 -18.26
N VAL A 82 -2.45 28.05 -18.58
CA VAL A 82 -1.54 29.12 -18.99
C VAL A 82 -0.77 28.70 -20.23
N GLY A 83 -0.41 29.67 -21.06
CA GLY A 83 0.34 29.40 -22.26
C GLY A 83 1.04 30.63 -22.81
N GLY A 84 2.09 30.39 -23.58
CA GLY A 84 2.64 31.43 -24.42
C GLY A 84 3.96 31.08 -25.08
N SER A 85 4.48 32.04 -25.83
CA SER A 85 5.70 31.87 -26.61
C SER A 85 6.53 33.14 -26.69
N VAL A 86 7.85 33.00 -26.55
CA VAL A 86 8.84 34.06 -26.80
C VAL A 86 9.88 33.53 -27.79
N GLY A 87 9.87 34.04 -29.02
CA GLY A 87 10.74 33.55 -30.09
C GLY A 87 10.39 32.10 -30.50
N ASN A 88 11.37 31.19 -30.41
CA ASN A 88 11.18 29.76 -30.66
C ASN A 88 10.74 28.99 -29.40
N ASN A 89 10.74 29.64 -28.24
CA ASN A 89 10.40 29.01 -26.97
C ASN A 89 8.89 29.06 -26.76
N SER A 90 8.33 28.00 -26.19
CA SER A 90 6.94 27.98 -25.78
C SER A 90 6.74 27.22 -24.47
N LEU A 91 5.69 27.60 -23.74
CA LEU A 91 5.19 26.85 -22.61
C LEU A 91 3.69 26.68 -22.68
N ALA A 92 3.20 25.62 -22.06
CA ALA A 92 1.79 25.41 -21.83
C ALA A 92 1.61 24.59 -20.56
N ALA A 93 0.59 24.92 -19.79
CA ALA A 93 0.17 24.09 -18.68
C ALA A 93 -1.35 24.18 -18.49
N ALA A 94 -1.92 23.09 -17.99
CA ALA A 94 -3.34 23.01 -17.67
C ALA A 94 -3.53 22.16 -16.41
N ALA A 95 -4.53 22.50 -15.61
CA ALA A 95 -4.93 21.75 -14.44
C ALA A 95 -6.46 21.68 -14.35
N ASN A 96 -6.98 20.52 -13.95
CA ASN A 96 -8.35 20.30 -13.52
C ASN A 96 -8.31 19.77 -12.09
N VAL A 97 -8.96 20.46 -11.16
CA VAL A 97 -9.05 20.11 -9.75
C VAL A 97 -10.51 20.03 -9.36
N GLY A 98 -10.91 18.97 -8.67
CA GLY A 98 -12.31 18.84 -8.29
C GLY A 98 -12.51 17.95 -7.08
N SER A 99 -13.53 18.27 -6.29
CA SER A 99 -13.89 17.54 -5.09
C SER A 99 -15.40 17.33 -5.01
N SER A 100 -15.84 16.32 -4.26
CA SER A 100 -17.25 16.03 -3.99
C SER A 100 -17.43 15.49 -2.57
N GLY A 101 -18.32 16.08 -1.77
CA GLY A 101 -18.69 15.65 -0.43
C GLY A 101 -19.66 16.63 0.24
N ASP A 102 -19.96 16.48 1.53
CA ASP A 102 -20.81 17.46 2.23
C ASP A 102 -20.13 18.84 2.29
N ASN A 103 -18.81 18.87 2.46
CA ASN A 103 -17.97 20.05 2.32
C ASN A 103 -16.80 19.73 1.38
N SER A 104 -16.61 20.61 0.41
CA SER A 104 -15.71 20.43 -0.71
C SER A 104 -14.91 21.69 -0.97
N SER A 105 -13.63 21.52 -1.33
CA SER A 105 -12.70 22.58 -1.65
C SER A 105 -11.76 22.15 -2.75
N SER A 106 -11.56 23.01 -3.75
CA SER A 106 -10.65 22.80 -4.87
C SER A 106 -9.86 24.08 -5.13
N SER A 107 -8.55 23.97 -5.25
CA SER A 107 -7.63 25.07 -5.48
C SER A 107 -6.61 24.67 -6.55
N SER A 108 -6.36 25.58 -7.48
CA SER A 108 -5.33 25.45 -8.50
C SER A 108 -4.60 26.78 -8.66
N ASP A 109 -3.27 26.74 -8.64
CA ASP A 109 -2.38 27.85 -8.95
C ASP A 109 -1.35 27.38 -9.98
N ILE A 110 -1.32 28.03 -11.13
CA ILE A 110 -0.34 27.79 -12.18
C ILE A 110 0.40 29.09 -12.44
N PHE A 111 1.72 29.10 -12.25
CA PHE A 111 2.61 30.19 -12.60
C PHE A 111 3.63 29.75 -13.64
N ALA A 112 3.87 30.57 -14.66
CA ALA A 112 4.92 30.30 -15.62
C ALA A 112 5.65 31.57 -16.05
N ILE A 113 6.97 31.42 -16.25
CA ILE A 113 7.86 32.50 -16.66
C ILE A 113 8.79 32.03 -17.78
N MET A 114 8.97 32.90 -18.78
CA MET A 114 10.06 32.79 -19.76
C MET A 114 10.80 34.11 -19.87
N GLN A 115 12.10 34.06 -19.62
CA GLN A 115 13.00 35.21 -19.80
C GLN A 115 14.41 34.71 -20.10
N SER A 116 14.93 35.01 -21.29
CA SER A 116 16.25 34.54 -21.72
C SER A 116 16.36 33.01 -21.53
N GLU A 117 17.34 32.52 -20.75
CA GLU A 117 17.54 31.11 -20.42
C GLU A 117 16.60 30.59 -19.31
N LYS A 118 16.03 31.48 -18.49
CA LYS A 118 15.16 31.12 -17.36
C LYS A 118 13.76 30.77 -17.85
N ARG A 119 13.45 29.48 -17.77
CA ARG A 119 12.16 28.91 -18.17
C ARG A 119 11.69 28.02 -17.02
N ARG A 120 10.58 28.41 -16.40
CA ARG A 120 10.05 27.72 -15.24
C ARG A 120 8.53 27.68 -15.31
N LEU A 121 7.98 26.53 -14.99
CA LEU A 121 6.57 26.29 -14.79
C LEU A 121 6.37 25.75 -13.38
N GLU A 122 5.44 26.34 -12.62
CA GLU A 122 5.05 25.93 -11.28
C GLU A 122 3.55 25.65 -11.28
N MET A 123 3.15 24.52 -10.71
CA MET A 123 1.77 24.09 -10.60
C MET A 123 1.53 23.62 -9.16
N ASN A 124 0.56 24.20 -8.47
CA ASN A 124 0.11 23.80 -7.14
C ASN A 124 -1.37 23.48 -7.19
N GLN A 125 -1.74 22.28 -6.72
CA GLN A 125 -3.08 21.73 -6.83
C GLN A 125 -3.50 21.16 -5.49
N GLU A 126 -4.72 21.46 -5.05
CA GLU A 126 -5.28 20.95 -3.79
C GLU A 126 -6.77 20.65 -3.95
N SER A 127 -7.17 19.46 -3.53
CA SER A 127 -8.57 19.06 -3.48
C SER A 127 -8.86 18.38 -2.15
N ILE A 128 -9.93 18.80 -1.48
CA ILE A 128 -10.40 18.25 -0.21
C ILE A 128 -11.91 18.04 -0.27
N ALA A 129 -12.37 16.90 0.20
CA ALA A 129 -13.77 16.62 0.48
C ALA A 129 -13.93 15.96 1.85
N THR A 130 -14.99 16.31 2.58
CA THR A 130 -15.37 15.73 3.87
C THR A 130 -16.89 15.59 3.94
N GLY A 131 -17.38 14.61 4.68
CA GLY A 131 -18.82 14.47 4.91
C GLY A 131 -19.21 13.12 5.47
N SER A 132 -20.52 12.88 5.54
CA SER A 132 -21.10 11.56 5.67
C SER A 132 -21.30 10.96 4.27
N GLY A 133 -21.07 9.65 4.11
CA GLY A 133 -21.21 8.98 2.81
C GLY A 133 -19.93 9.00 1.97
N ASP A 134 -20.08 9.25 0.67
CA ASP A 134 -18.98 9.22 -0.28
C ASP A 134 -18.28 10.58 -0.40
N THR A 135 -16.96 10.58 -0.24
CA THR A 135 -16.09 11.72 -0.56
C THR A 135 -15.15 11.40 -1.69
N PHE A 136 -14.83 12.40 -2.50
CA PHE A 136 -13.92 12.30 -3.62
C PHE A 136 -13.10 13.57 -3.77
N ALA A 137 -11.81 13.44 -4.01
CA ALA A 137 -10.91 14.55 -4.28
C ALA A 137 -9.97 14.18 -5.43
N LYS A 138 -9.76 15.10 -6.37
CA LYS A 138 -8.88 14.86 -7.51
C LYS A 138 -8.14 16.12 -7.96
N PHE A 139 -6.98 15.91 -8.58
CA PHE A 139 -6.39 16.85 -9.52
C PHE A 139 -5.74 16.12 -10.69
N ASN A 140 -5.68 16.78 -11.84
CA ASN A 140 -4.91 16.36 -13.01
C ASN A 140 -4.30 17.61 -13.63
N ALA A 141 -2.98 17.72 -13.60
CA ALA A 141 -2.22 18.82 -14.14
C ALA A 141 -1.10 18.31 -15.06
N ASN A 142 -0.88 19.04 -16.16
CA ASN A 142 0.15 18.73 -17.14
C ASN A 142 0.87 20.01 -17.53
N GLY A 143 2.18 19.89 -17.70
CA GLY A 143 3.09 20.97 -18.05
C GLY A 143 3.99 20.62 -19.23
N ARG A 144 4.30 21.63 -20.05
CA ARG A 144 5.22 21.50 -21.17
C ARG A 144 6.12 22.73 -21.30
N LEU A 145 7.42 22.50 -21.44
CA LEU A 145 8.41 23.49 -21.84
C LEU A 145 9.05 23.06 -23.17
N ASP A 146 9.18 24.01 -24.09
CA ASP A 146 9.79 23.80 -25.41
C ASP A 146 10.72 24.98 -25.70
N ASP A 147 11.94 24.67 -26.14
CA ASP A 147 12.92 25.69 -26.52
C ASP A 147 13.34 25.68 -28.00
N GLY A 148 12.58 24.94 -28.81
CA GLY A 148 12.87 24.72 -30.21
C GLY A 148 13.92 23.64 -30.47
N SER A 149 14.61 23.14 -29.44
CA SER A 149 15.57 22.03 -29.54
C SER A 149 15.19 20.82 -28.67
N GLN A 150 14.61 21.07 -27.50
CA GLN A 150 14.19 20.08 -26.53
C GLN A 150 12.74 20.32 -26.11
N ASN A 151 12.04 19.24 -25.79
CA ASN A 151 10.69 19.26 -25.27
C ASN A 151 10.66 18.51 -23.93
N LEU A 152 10.29 19.21 -22.87
CA LEU A 152 10.15 18.65 -21.54
C LEU A 152 8.66 18.63 -21.17
N THR A 153 8.19 17.47 -20.73
CA THR A 153 6.81 17.26 -20.29
C THR A 153 6.80 16.80 -18.84
N GLY A 154 5.87 17.35 -18.07
CA GLY A 154 5.58 16.93 -16.70
C GLY A 154 4.10 16.60 -16.57
N SER A 155 3.80 15.50 -15.90
CA SER A 155 2.44 15.12 -15.54
C SER A 155 2.32 15.02 -14.02
N HIS A 156 1.15 15.37 -13.53
CA HIS A 156 0.87 15.45 -12.11
C HIS A 156 -0.60 15.10 -11.84
N PHE A 157 -0.85 14.06 -11.07
CA PHE A 157 -2.20 13.55 -10.85
C PHE A 157 -2.35 13.04 -9.42
N GLY A 158 -3.55 13.19 -8.87
CA GLY A 158 -3.92 12.62 -7.59
C GLY A 158 -5.41 12.40 -7.52
N VAL A 159 -5.83 11.27 -6.96
CA VAL A 159 -7.21 10.91 -6.65
C VAL A 159 -7.25 10.26 -5.28
N ALA A 160 -8.14 10.74 -4.43
CA ALA A 160 -8.52 10.10 -3.17
C ALA A 160 -10.02 9.88 -3.13
N GLY A 161 -10.46 8.74 -2.59
CA GLY A 161 -11.87 8.40 -2.43
C GLY A 161 -12.11 7.73 -1.07
N GLY A 162 -13.20 8.10 -0.42
CA GLY A 162 -13.65 7.50 0.84
C GLY A 162 -15.13 7.18 0.77
N THR A 163 -15.52 6.00 1.21
CA THR A 163 -16.91 5.55 1.27
C THR A 163 -17.20 5.00 2.66
N GLY A 164 -18.13 5.61 3.39
CA GLY A 164 -18.54 5.16 4.72
C GLY A 164 -19.83 5.84 5.18
N SER A 165 -20.66 5.13 5.94
CA SER A 165 -21.98 5.65 6.35
C SER A 165 -21.92 6.74 7.42
N GLU A 166 -20.83 6.84 8.17
CA GLU A 166 -20.71 7.74 9.34
C GLU A 166 -19.89 8.98 8.99
N ALA A 167 -18.68 8.77 8.46
CA ALA A 167 -17.78 9.86 8.09
C ALA A 167 -16.81 9.41 6.98
N SER A 168 -16.42 10.34 6.12
CA SER A 168 -15.39 10.15 5.12
C SER A 168 -14.63 11.45 4.86
N LYS A 169 -13.38 11.30 4.45
CA LYS A 169 -12.50 12.38 4.04
C LYS A 169 -11.65 11.92 2.87
N SER A 170 -11.51 12.76 1.86
CA SER A 170 -10.59 12.58 0.75
C SER A 170 -9.81 13.86 0.53
N GLU A 171 -8.49 13.75 0.45
CA GLU A 171 -7.58 14.89 0.31
C GLU A 171 -6.43 14.49 -0.61
N VAL A 172 -6.16 15.32 -1.61
CA VAL A 172 -4.98 15.22 -2.46
C VAL A 172 -4.38 16.59 -2.70
N ARG A 173 -3.07 16.68 -2.57
CA ARG A 173 -2.25 17.87 -2.76
C ARG A 173 -1.07 17.53 -3.63
N GLY A 174 -0.76 18.46 -4.52
CA GLY A 174 0.27 18.29 -5.52
C GLY A 174 1.01 19.59 -5.79
N SER A 175 2.33 19.54 -5.86
CA SER A 175 3.13 20.61 -6.43
C SER A 175 4.12 20.05 -7.45
N GLN A 176 4.33 20.78 -8.54
CA GLN A 176 5.34 20.45 -9.54
C GLN A 176 5.98 21.72 -10.07
N THR A 177 7.31 21.76 -10.00
CA THR A 177 8.15 22.76 -10.65
C THR A 177 8.95 22.09 -11.75
N LEU A 178 8.80 22.60 -12.96
CA LEU A 178 9.47 22.11 -14.17
C LEU A 178 10.40 23.19 -14.71
N SER A 179 11.66 22.83 -14.93
CA SER A 179 12.64 23.60 -15.70
C SER A 179 13.53 22.65 -16.51
N PHE A 180 14.36 23.17 -17.42
CA PHE A 180 15.32 22.33 -18.16
C PHE A 180 16.43 21.75 -17.27
N ASP A 181 16.65 22.35 -16.10
CA ASP A 181 17.72 21.96 -15.18
C ASP A 181 17.21 21.06 -14.04
N SER A 182 15.90 21.06 -13.76
CA SER A 182 15.35 20.49 -12.54
C SER A 182 13.89 20.06 -12.69
N LEU A 183 13.57 18.95 -12.03
CA LEU A 183 12.21 18.54 -11.71
C LEU A 183 12.10 18.47 -10.19
N ILE A 184 11.19 19.27 -9.63
CA ILE A 184 10.80 19.18 -8.23
C ILE A 184 9.32 18.85 -8.20
N SER A 185 8.93 17.82 -7.47
CA SER A 185 7.51 17.54 -7.27
C SER A 185 7.22 16.99 -5.89
N LYS A 186 6.10 17.39 -5.31
CA LYS A 186 5.60 16.85 -4.05
C LYS A 186 4.17 16.37 -4.22
N LEU A 187 3.87 15.21 -3.67
CA LEU A 187 2.54 14.62 -3.57
C LEU A 187 2.24 14.39 -2.10
N ALA A 188 1.01 14.71 -1.69
CA ALA A 188 0.48 14.31 -0.39
C ALA A 188 -0.99 13.98 -0.56
N GLY A 189 -1.42 12.83 -0.05
CA GLY A 189 -2.80 12.38 -0.18
C GLY A 189 -3.24 11.54 1.01
N SER A 190 -4.53 11.61 1.29
CA SER A 190 -5.17 10.90 2.40
C SER A 190 -6.62 10.57 2.04
N ALA A 191 -7.02 9.33 2.29
CA ALA A 191 -8.40 8.88 2.20
C ALA A 191 -8.75 8.15 3.50
N ASN A 192 -9.80 8.60 4.18
CA ASN A 192 -10.28 8.01 5.43
C ASN A 192 -11.80 7.79 5.33
N ALA A 193 -12.29 6.68 5.86
CA ALA A 193 -13.70 6.36 5.88
C ALA A 193 -14.09 5.54 7.12
N GLU A 194 -15.26 5.86 7.65
CA GLU A 194 -15.92 5.25 8.80
C GLU A 194 -17.35 4.89 8.44
N GLY A 195 -17.77 3.67 8.78
CA GLY A 195 -19.13 3.22 8.49
C GLY A 195 -19.59 2.05 9.34
N LYS A 196 -20.90 1.85 9.33
CA LYS A 196 -21.58 0.68 9.88
C LYS A 196 -21.70 -0.37 8.80
N GLY A 197 -21.07 -1.51 9.00
CA GLY A 197 -21.09 -2.65 8.09
C GLY A 197 -20.11 -2.57 6.94
N ASN A 198 -19.72 -1.39 6.46
CA ASN A 198 -18.64 -1.25 5.48
C ASN A 198 -17.98 0.14 5.50
N ALA A 199 -16.69 0.17 5.17
CA ALA A 199 -15.97 1.40 4.82
C ALA A 199 -14.83 1.07 3.84
N GLN A 200 -14.52 2.01 2.95
CA GLN A 200 -13.44 1.89 1.98
C GLN A 200 -12.71 3.22 1.80
N SER A 201 -11.40 3.16 1.65
CA SER A 201 -10.53 4.29 1.32
C SER A 201 -9.58 3.90 0.20
N ASN A 202 -9.37 4.78 -0.77
CA ASN A 202 -8.46 4.59 -1.88
C ASN A 202 -7.67 5.85 -2.20
N LEU A 203 -6.44 5.66 -2.65
CA LEU A 203 -5.51 6.71 -3.05
C LEU A 203 -4.75 6.27 -4.30
N ASP A 204 -4.64 7.14 -5.28
CA ASP A 204 -3.84 6.96 -6.49
C ASP A 204 -3.22 8.31 -6.84
N MET A 205 -1.90 8.39 -6.81
CA MET A 205 -1.17 9.60 -7.14
C MET A 205 0.01 9.30 -8.04
N PHE A 206 0.31 10.25 -8.93
CA PHE A 206 1.43 10.17 -9.85
C PHE A 206 2.05 11.55 -10.03
N SER A 207 3.38 11.61 -10.10
CA SER A 207 4.07 12.78 -10.58
C SER A 207 5.37 12.42 -11.25
N GLY A 208 5.73 13.14 -12.29
CA GLY A 208 7.03 13.00 -12.89
C GLY A 208 7.15 13.57 -14.28
N SER A 209 8.32 13.32 -14.85
CA SER A 209 8.63 13.45 -16.27
C SER A 209 8.97 12.07 -16.84
N LYS A 210 9.42 12.04 -18.10
CA LYS A 210 9.86 10.82 -18.78
C LYS A 210 10.97 10.08 -18.02
N ASP A 211 11.90 10.82 -17.41
CA ASP A 211 13.14 10.26 -16.88
C ASP A 211 13.12 10.10 -15.35
N ASN A 212 12.26 10.86 -14.66
CA ASN A 212 12.08 10.74 -13.21
C ASN A 212 10.59 10.82 -12.83
N ASN A 213 10.08 9.78 -12.21
CA ASN A 213 8.68 9.71 -11.80
C ASN A 213 8.49 8.93 -10.49
N MET A 214 7.32 9.15 -9.90
CA MET A 214 6.80 8.44 -8.74
C MET A 214 5.30 8.16 -8.92
N ALA A 215 4.86 7.01 -8.42
CA ALA A 215 3.46 6.64 -8.26
C ALA A 215 3.22 6.05 -6.86
N ILE A 216 2.07 6.38 -6.26
CA ILE A 216 1.67 5.99 -4.91
C ILE A 216 0.23 5.51 -4.99
N ASN A 217 -0.04 4.26 -4.61
CA ASN A 217 -1.35 3.65 -4.81
C ASN A 217 -1.72 2.78 -3.62
N GLY A 218 -2.85 3.08 -2.99
CA GLY A 218 -3.31 2.32 -1.84
C GLY A 218 -4.81 2.14 -1.80
N MET A 219 -5.24 1.04 -1.21
CA MET A 219 -6.63 0.73 -0.96
C MET A 219 -6.78 0.01 0.38
N MET A 220 -7.77 0.42 1.16
CA MET A 220 -8.19 -0.28 2.36
C MET A 220 -9.71 -0.43 2.36
N SER A 221 -10.20 -1.64 2.62
CA SER A 221 -11.63 -1.95 2.61
C SER A 221 -11.98 -2.95 3.70
N GLY A 222 -13.06 -2.69 4.43
CA GLY A 222 -13.57 -3.57 5.46
C GLY A 222 -15.07 -3.79 5.33
N GLN A 223 -15.53 -4.95 5.80
CA GLN A 223 -16.94 -5.29 5.86
C GLN A 223 -17.28 -6.06 7.14
N ASN A 224 -18.48 -5.83 7.67
CA ASN A 224 -19.09 -6.59 8.75
C ASN A 224 -20.58 -6.84 8.45
N SER A 225 -20.99 -8.10 8.51
CA SER A 225 -22.35 -8.53 8.15
C SER A 225 -23.46 -8.08 9.10
N ASN A 226 -23.14 -7.65 10.33
CA ASN A 226 -24.11 -7.22 11.35
C ASN A 226 -23.96 -5.74 11.71
N SER A 227 -23.59 -4.90 10.74
CA SER A 227 -23.46 -3.44 10.94
C SER A 227 -22.45 -3.03 12.02
N GLY A 228 -21.40 -3.82 12.22
CA GLY A 228 -20.25 -3.46 13.06
C GLY A 228 -19.50 -2.22 12.56
N ASP A 229 -18.63 -1.68 13.41
CA ASP A 229 -17.81 -0.52 13.09
C ASP A 229 -16.69 -0.91 12.13
N VAL A 230 -16.60 -0.18 11.01
CA VAL A 230 -15.54 -0.34 10.02
C VAL A 230 -14.81 0.98 9.83
N TYR A 231 -13.49 0.92 9.89
CA TYR A 231 -12.58 2.03 9.62
C TYR A 231 -11.59 1.63 8.53
N ALA A 232 -11.39 2.51 7.55
CA ALA A 232 -10.41 2.34 6.48
C ALA A 232 -9.65 3.65 6.24
N GLN A 233 -8.33 3.56 6.10
CA GLN A 233 -7.44 4.69 5.87
C GLN A 233 -6.30 4.30 4.95
N VAL A 234 -5.94 5.23 4.05
CA VAL A 234 -4.74 5.19 3.22
C VAL A 234 -4.14 6.60 3.20
N ASN A 235 -2.84 6.73 3.43
CA ASN A 235 -2.10 7.97 3.31
C ASN A 235 -0.86 7.74 2.43
N GLY A 236 -0.51 8.74 1.63
CA GLY A 236 0.64 8.66 0.74
C GLY A 236 1.32 10.02 0.64
N ASN A 237 2.65 10.02 0.65
CA ASN A 237 3.48 11.20 0.47
C ASN A 237 4.65 10.85 -0.44
N GLY A 238 5.00 11.76 -1.33
CA GLY A 238 6.13 11.56 -2.24
C GLY A 238 6.81 12.88 -2.55
N GLU A 239 8.13 12.84 -2.71
CA GLU A 239 8.93 13.97 -3.17
C GLU A 239 9.94 13.51 -4.22
N ILE A 240 9.95 14.21 -5.35
CA ILE A 240 11.02 14.20 -6.34
C ILE A 240 11.77 15.51 -6.19
N SER A 241 13.09 15.45 -6.08
CA SER A 241 13.99 16.61 -6.16
C SER A 241 15.21 16.21 -6.98
N ASP A 242 15.21 16.57 -8.25
CA ASP A 242 16.26 16.24 -9.23
C ASP A 242 16.50 14.73 -9.35
N GLU A 243 17.58 14.21 -8.78
CA GLU A 243 17.93 12.79 -8.76
C GLU A 243 17.47 12.08 -7.48
N SER A 244 16.76 12.77 -6.58
CA SER A 244 16.23 12.19 -5.34
C SER A 244 14.74 11.91 -5.46
N VAL A 245 14.35 10.70 -5.04
CA VAL A 245 12.97 10.27 -4.86
C VAL A 245 12.84 9.77 -3.42
N ASN A 246 11.83 10.25 -2.71
CA ASN A 246 11.43 9.74 -1.41
C ASN A 246 9.92 9.53 -1.42
N ILE A 247 9.48 8.32 -1.14
CA ILE A 247 8.08 7.93 -1.14
C ILE A 247 7.77 7.24 0.18
N TYR A 248 6.63 7.57 0.77
CA TYR A 248 6.09 6.93 1.97
C TYR A 248 4.58 6.75 1.83
N GLU A 249 4.11 5.55 2.14
CA GLU A 249 2.70 5.17 2.13
C GLU A 249 2.37 4.41 3.42
N ASN A 250 1.17 4.59 3.95
CA ASN A 250 0.64 3.78 5.03
C ASN A 250 -0.87 3.57 4.90
N MET A 251 -1.32 2.40 5.37
CA MET A 251 -2.72 2.06 5.45
C MET A 251 -3.02 1.52 6.83
N TYR A 252 -4.21 1.87 7.29
CA TYR A 252 -4.74 1.38 8.54
C TYR A 252 -6.20 1.02 8.33
N GLY A 253 -6.62 -0.10 8.88
CA GLY A 253 -8.04 -0.36 8.98
C GLY A 253 -8.40 -1.38 10.02
N LYS A 254 -9.67 -1.34 10.36
CA LYS A 254 -10.23 -2.05 11.50
C LYS A 254 -11.67 -2.42 11.21
N VAL A 255 -12.03 -3.63 11.58
CA VAL A 255 -13.42 -4.10 11.61
C VAL A 255 -13.71 -4.60 13.00
N TYR A 256 -14.73 -4.05 13.65
CA TYR A 256 -15.18 -4.46 14.96
C TYR A 256 -16.68 -4.73 14.96
N GLY A 257 -17.09 -5.93 15.34
CA GLY A 257 -18.51 -6.26 15.40
C GLY A 257 -18.77 -7.76 15.46
N SER A 258 -20.03 -8.13 15.34
CA SER A 258 -20.46 -9.52 15.36
C SER A 258 -20.70 -10.08 13.96
N GLY A 259 -20.82 -11.41 13.85
CA GLY A 259 -21.03 -12.08 12.57
C GLY A 259 -19.77 -12.09 11.71
N ASN A 260 -19.92 -12.28 10.41
CA ASN A 260 -18.80 -12.35 9.48
C ASN A 260 -18.15 -10.98 9.30
N SER A 261 -16.82 -10.95 9.33
CA SER A 261 -15.99 -9.76 9.13
C SER A 261 -14.90 -10.04 8.10
N SER A 262 -14.59 -9.07 7.25
CA SER A 262 -13.47 -9.13 6.30
C SER A 262 -12.75 -7.80 6.24
N LEU A 263 -11.44 -7.84 6.04
CA LEU A 263 -10.58 -6.67 5.93
C LEU A 263 -9.52 -6.96 4.88
N VAL A 264 -9.43 -6.13 3.85
CA VAL A 264 -8.48 -6.26 2.75
C VAL A 264 -7.83 -4.92 2.49
N GLY A 265 -6.53 -4.94 2.21
CA GLY A 265 -5.89 -3.78 1.64
C GLY A 265 -4.57 -4.08 0.96
N ALA A 266 -4.12 -3.11 0.20
CA ALA A 266 -2.93 -3.21 -0.62
C ALA A 266 -2.35 -1.81 -0.86
N GLU A 267 -1.02 -1.77 -0.98
CA GLU A 267 -0.25 -0.57 -1.25
C GLU A 267 0.79 -0.85 -2.32
N SER A 268 1.14 0.16 -3.10
CA SER A 268 2.15 0.07 -4.13
C SER A 268 2.78 1.43 -4.37
N ILE A 269 4.09 1.48 -4.16
CA ILE A 269 4.93 2.59 -4.57
C ILE A 269 5.78 2.17 -5.76
N ASN A 270 5.90 3.07 -6.72
CA ASN A 270 6.72 2.87 -7.91
C ASN A 270 7.51 4.15 -8.16
N SER A 271 8.77 4.00 -8.53
CA SER A 271 9.58 5.09 -9.03
C SER A 271 10.53 4.61 -10.12
N THR A 272 11.26 5.54 -10.71
CA THR A 272 12.38 5.22 -11.61
C THR A 272 13.39 4.24 -11.00
N TYR A 273 13.48 4.13 -9.67
CA TYR A 273 14.45 3.29 -8.96
C TYR A 273 13.93 1.88 -8.59
N GLY A 274 12.66 1.58 -8.82
CA GLY A 274 12.07 0.27 -8.53
C GLY A 274 10.63 0.34 -8.04
N ASP A 275 10.10 -0.80 -7.63
CA ASP A 275 8.75 -0.90 -7.06
C ASP A 275 8.71 -1.72 -5.78
N ALA A 276 7.79 -1.34 -4.89
CA ALA A 276 7.47 -2.07 -3.68
C ALA A 276 5.96 -2.17 -3.53
N LYS A 277 5.50 -3.34 -3.10
CA LYS A 277 4.09 -3.70 -3.01
C LYS A 277 3.83 -4.44 -1.74
N LEU A 278 2.67 -4.19 -1.16
CA LEU A 278 2.23 -4.80 0.07
C LEU A 278 0.76 -5.19 -0.04
N PHE A 279 0.39 -6.29 0.61
CA PHE A 279 -1.01 -6.66 0.72
C PHE A 279 -1.30 -7.26 2.10
N GLY A 280 -2.57 -7.19 2.48
CA GLY A 280 -3.12 -7.92 3.61
C GLY A 280 -4.56 -8.32 3.36
N ASN A 281 -4.95 -9.46 3.92
CA ASN A 281 -6.30 -9.99 3.91
C ASN A 281 -6.57 -10.68 5.24
N SER A 282 -7.70 -10.35 5.87
CA SER A 282 -8.14 -10.91 7.14
C SER A 282 -9.62 -11.22 7.07
N ASN A 283 -10.02 -12.40 7.58
CA ASN A 283 -11.40 -12.85 7.56
C ASN A 283 -11.75 -13.51 8.89
N PHE A 284 -12.96 -13.23 9.37
CA PHE A 284 -13.61 -13.96 10.44
C PHE A 284 -14.97 -14.47 9.98
N GLN A 285 -15.23 -15.75 10.25
CA GLN A 285 -16.53 -16.38 10.10
C GLN A 285 -16.89 -17.08 11.40
N GLY A 286 -18.05 -16.77 11.96
CA GLY A 286 -18.44 -17.35 13.24
C GLY A 286 -19.58 -16.61 13.93
N ASN A 287 -19.95 -17.15 15.07
CA ASN A 287 -20.98 -16.59 15.94
C ASN A 287 -20.30 -15.91 17.14
N GLY A 288 -20.22 -14.58 17.12
CA GLY A 288 -19.69 -13.80 18.22
C GLY A 288 -18.94 -12.56 17.75
N ASP A 289 -18.20 -11.93 18.67
CA ASP A 289 -17.51 -10.68 18.42
C ASP A 289 -16.16 -10.92 17.75
N SER A 290 -15.82 -10.04 16.81
CA SER A 290 -14.55 -10.02 16.10
C SER A 290 -13.95 -8.63 16.11
N ALA A 291 -12.63 -8.58 16.16
CA ALA A 291 -11.84 -7.39 15.93
C ALA A 291 -10.73 -7.75 14.95
N LEU A 292 -10.86 -7.33 13.70
CA LEU A 292 -9.84 -7.45 12.67
C LEU A 292 -9.10 -6.13 12.58
N SER A 293 -7.78 -6.16 12.49
CA SER A 293 -7.00 -4.95 12.23
C SER A 293 -5.81 -5.24 11.34
N MET A 294 -5.46 -4.23 10.55
CA MET A 294 -4.32 -4.26 9.66
C MET A 294 -3.66 -2.89 9.68
N ASN A 295 -2.34 -2.89 9.73
CA ASN A 295 -1.53 -1.69 9.64
C ASN A 295 -0.34 -1.98 8.73
N SER A 296 0.01 -1.03 7.86
CA SER A 296 1.26 -1.10 7.13
C SER A 296 1.91 0.25 6.93
N ASP A 297 3.21 0.14 6.65
CA ASP A 297 4.08 1.23 6.25
C ASP A 297 4.90 0.72 5.07
N LEU A 298 5.04 1.54 4.03
CA LEU A 298 5.83 1.25 2.85
C LEU A 298 6.63 2.50 2.48
N SER A 299 7.93 2.36 2.28
CA SER A 299 8.80 3.48 1.90
C SER A 299 9.80 3.08 0.83
N GLN A 300 10.16 4.05 0.00
CA GLN A 300 11.20 3.91 -0.99
C GLN A 300 12.02 5.19 -1.08
N ASN A 301 13.33 5.03 -1.16
CA ASN A 301 14.26 6.07 -1.59
C ASN A 301 14.99 5.62 -2.87
N ASN A 302 16.00 6.38 -3.29
CA ASN A 302 16.81 6.09 -4.50
C ASN A 302 17.40 4.67 -4.56
N GLU A 303 17.62 4.02 -3.42
CA GLU A 303 18.43 2.80 -3.33
C GLU A 303 17.64 1.62 -2.78
N THR A 304 16.71 1.89 -1.87
CA THR A 304 16.10 0.89 -1.00
C THR A 304 14.60 1.09 -0.92
N ALA A 305 13.89 -0.02 -0.94
CA ALA A 305 12.50 -0.08 -0.52
C ALA A 305 12.41 -0.90 0.76
N SER A 306 11.58 -0.44 1.69
CA SER A 306 11.35 -1.06 2.99
C SER A 306 9.89 -0.92 3.37
N GLY A 307 9.45 -1.74 4.31
CA GLY A 307 8.08 -1.68 4.78
C GLY A 307 7.68 -2.86 5.61
N ASN A 308 6.48 -2.79 6.18
CA ASN A 308 5.89 -3.87 6.95
C ASN A 308 4.38 -3.86 6.82
N VAL A 309 3.79 -5.04 6.81
CA VAL A 309 2.36 -5.26 7.03
C VAL A 309 2.20 -6.06 8.32
N VAL A 310 1.20 -5.68 9.11
CA VAL A 310 0.83 -6.36 10.34
C VAL A 310 -0.67 -6.60 10.32
N ILE A 311 -1.07 -7.86 10.46
CA ILE A 311 -2.44 -8.27 10.73
C ILE A 311 -2.53 -8.68 12.19
N ASN A 312 -3.47 -8.08 12.93
CA ASN A 312 -3.75 -8.43 14.31
C ASN A 312 -5.25 -8.61 14.49
N ASN A 313 -5.63 -9.86 14.67
CA ASN A 313 -7.02 -10.26 14.72
C ASN A 313 -7.35 -10.94 16.05
N SER A 314 -8.57 -10.73 16.51
CA SER A 314 -9.15 -11.49 17.61
C SER A 314 -10.62 -11.79 17.35
N ALA A 315 -11.06 -12.94 17.86
CA ALA A 315 -12.45 -13.35 17.83
C ALA A 315 -12.84 -14.03 19.14
N ARG A 316 -14.11 -13.91 19.51
CA ARG A 316 -14.73 -14.61 20.64
C ARG A 316 -16.07 -15.16 20.23
N GLY A 317 -16.36 -16.39 20.63
CA GLY A 317 -17.63 -17.03 20.26
C GLY A 317 -17.54 -18.54 20.23
N ASN A 318 -18.68 -19.19 20.08
CA ASN A 318 -18.81 -20.65 20.11
C ASN A 318 -18.03 -21.31 18.96
N ASP A 319 -18.25 -20.81 17.74
CA ASP A 319 -17.53 -21.21 16.54
C ASP A 319 -16.72 -20.01 16.04
N THR A 320 -15.43 -20.22 15.86
CA THR A 320 -14.52 -19.17 15.36
C THR A 320 -13.68 -19.71 14.22
N TYR A 321 -13.85 -19.15 13.03
CA TYR A 321 -12.90 -19.31 11.94
C TYR A 321 -12.24 -17.98 11.66
N LEU A 322 -10.96 -17.87 11.98
CA LEU A 322 -10.14 -16.68 11.77
C LEU A 322 -9.04 -17.02 10.77
N SER A 323 -8.90 -16.27 9.69
CA SER A 323 -7.85 -16.47 8.71
C SER A 323 -7.23 -15.16 8.27
N GLY A 324 -5.95 -15.23 7.92
CA GLY A 324 -5.18 -14.06 7.54
C GLY A 324 -4.04 -14.41 6.61
N SER A 325 -3.69 -13.45 5.77
CA SER A 325 -2.58 -13.50 4.83
C SER A 325 -2.04 -12.11 4.64
N ASP A 326 -0.72 -11.96 4.68
CA ASP A 326 -0.04 -10.72 4.39
C ASP A 326 1.17 -10.97 3.50
N GLY A 327 1.69 -9.92 2.91
CA GLY A 327 2.98 -10.01 2.24
C GLY A 327 3.52 -8.68 1.76
N ILE A 328 4.83 -8.68 1.53
CA ILE A 328 5.58 -7.60 0.91
C ILE A 328 6.39 -8.19 -0.25
N ARG A 329 6.43 -7.45 -1.35
CA ARG A 329 7.27 -7.71 -2.51
C ARG A 329 8.05 -6.43 -2.82
N THR A 330 9.35 -6.54 -3.02
CA THR A 330 10.16 -5.45 -3.55
C THR A 330 10.92 -5.93 -4.77
N ASN A 331 11.19 -5.00 -5.66
CA ASN A 331 11.95 -5.21 -6.87
C ASN A 331 13.02 -4.15 -6.94
N SER A 332 14.28 -4.58 -6.81
CA SER A 332 15.45 -3.71 -6.87
C SER A 332 16.39 -4.17 -7.97
N SER A 333 17.52 -3.47 -8.14
CA SER A 333 18.60 -3.88 -9.03
C SER A 333 19.17 -5.27 -8.72
N GLU A 334 18.97 -5.79 -7.50
CA GLU A 334 19.42 -7.12 -7.06
C GLU A 334 18.39 -8.22 -7.34
N GLY A 335 17.22 -7.86 -7.87
CA GLY A 335 16.14 -8.77 -8.23
C GLY A 335 14.90 -8.64 -7.35
N GLU A 336 13.99 -9.59 -7.54
CA GLU A 336 12.72 -9.65 -6.81
C GLU A 336 12.89 -10.35 -5.45
N ASN A 337 12.36 -9.72 -4.40
CA ASN A 337 12.35 -10.22 -3.04
C ASN A 337 10.91 -10.26 -2.54
N TYR A 338 10.52 -11.30 -1.80
CA TYR A 338 9.19 -11.34 -1.17
C TYR A 338 9.17 -12.09 0.16
N ALA A 339 8.28 -11.64 1.03
CA ALA A 339 7.96 -12.24 2.32
C ALA A 339 6.44 -12.33 2.45
N ILE A 340 5.92 -13.52 2.75
CA ILE A 340 4.48 -13.79 2.84
C ILE A 340 4.18 -14.60 4.10
N GLY A 341 3.33 -14.05 4.96
CA GLY A 341 2.78 -14.72 6.13
C GLY A 341 1.33 -15.17 5.88
N ASN A 342 0.97 -16.34 6.38
CA ASN A 342 -0.40 -16.86 6.30
C ASN A 342 -0.74 -17.62 7.58
N GLY A 343 -2.02 -17.69 7.91
CA GLY A 343 -2.48 -18.58 8.95
C GLY A 343 -3.98 -18.67 9.07
N TYR A 344 -4.44 -19.68 9.81
CA TYR A 344 -5.82 -19.74 10.26
C TYR A 344 -5.94 -20.40 11.64
N VAL A 345 -7.05 -20.10 12.29
CA VAL A 345 -7.57 -20.74 13.50
C VAL A 345 -9.00 -21.15 13.21
N LYS A 346 -9.31 -22.42 13.42
CA LYS A 346 -10.67 -22.92 13.41
C LYS A 346 -10.98 -23.54 14.76
N GLY A 347 -11.90 -22.96 15.50
CA GLY A 347 -12.38 -23.44 16.79
C GLY A 347 -13.85 -23.80 16.71
N ILE A 348 -14.22 -24.95 17.27
CA ILE A 348 -15.61 -25.42 17.40
C ILE A 348 -15.83 -25.77 18.88
N GLY A 349 -16.78 -25.09 19.52
CA GLY A 349 -17.15 -25.29 20.92
C GLY A 349 -18.49 -24.65 21.26
N GLU A 350 -18.86 -24.63 22.54
CA GLU A 350 -20.14 -24.08 23.02
C GLU A 350 -19.98 -22.91 23.99
N ASP A 351 -18.76 -22.66 24.47
CA ASP A 351 -18.51 -21.53 25.36
C ASP A 351 -18.32 -20.25 24.56
N LYS A 352 -19.17 -19.26 24.83
CA LYS A 352 -19.07 -17.88 24.32
C LYS A 352 -17.75 -17.19 24.71
N ASN A 353 -17.03 -17.72 25.69
CA ASN A 353 -15.70 -17.24 26.09
C ASN A 353 -14.56 -17.89 25.28
N SER A 354 -14.84 -18.84 24.39
CA SER A 354 -13.85 -19.38 23.47
C SER A 354 -13.27 -18.23 22.65
N ASN A 355 -11.95 -18.23 22.49
CA ASN A 355 -11.21 -17.14 21.89
C ASN A 355 -10.23 -17.65 20.82
N ALA A 356 -10.01 -16.81 19.82
CA ALA A 356 -9.02 -17.00 18.79
C ALA A 356 -8.28 -15.68 18.59
N THR A 357 -6.96 -15.75 18.44
CA THR A 357 -6.13 -14.59 18.08
C THR A 357 -5.15 -14.99 17.01
N GLN A 358 -4.84 -14.04 16.13
CA GLN A 358 -3.90 -14.22 15.05
C GLN A 358 -3.07 -12.96 14.90
N TYR A 359 -1.76 -13.16 14.78
CA TYR A 359 -0.79 -12.12 14.50
C TYR A 359 0.06 -12.56 13.32
N ILE A 360 0.01 -11.81 12.21
CA ILE A 360 0.83 -12.04 11.03
C ILE A 360 1.60 -10.74 10.77
N LYS A 361 2.90 -10.85 10.53
CA LYS A 361 3.75 -9.74 10.12
C LYS A 361 4.70 -10.19 9.04
N SER A 362 4.68 -9.48 7.93
CA SER A 362 5.72 -9.55 6.89
C SER A 362 6.43 -8.20 6.79
N SER A 363 7.76 -8.20 6.67
CA SER A 363 8.53 -6.96 6.59
C SER A 363 9.80 -7.06 5.76
N GLN A 364 10.24 -5.92 5.23
CA GLN A 364 11.55 -5.67 4.68
C GLN A 364 12.19 -4.47 5.39
N GLY A 365 13.41 -4.65 5.91
CA GLY A 365 14.20 -3.56 6.48
C GLY A 365 14.92 -2.73 5.43
N ASP A 366 15.41 -1.55 5.82
CA ASP A 366 16.22 -0.68 4.96
C ASP A 366 17.55 -1.33 4.53
N ASP A 367 18.03 -2.30 5.31
CA ASP A 367 19.20 -3.14 4.99
C ASP A 367 18.87 -4.29 4.01
N GLY A 368 17.63 -4.33 3.50
CA GLY A 368 17.13 -5.39 2.63
C GLY A 368 16.80 -6.69 3.35
N SER A 369 16.91 -6.77 4.68
CA SER A 369 16.55 -7.98 5.44
C SER A 369 15.05 -8.26 5.36
N LEU A 370 14.68 -9.53 5.23
CA LEU A 370 13.27 -9.96 5.18
C LEU A 370 12.86 -10.66 6.47
N SER A 371 11.64 -10.43 6.95
CA SER A 371 11.09 -11.20 8.06
C SER A 371 9.62 -11.58 7.88
N VAL A 372 9.27 -12.76 8.36
CA VAL A 372 7.89 -13.23 8.50
C VAL A 372 7.68 -13.80 9.89
N LEU A 373 6.63 -13.36 10.57
CA LEU A 373 6.11 -13.95 11.79
C LEU A 373 4.62 -14.25 11.60
N SER A 374 4.24 -15.52 11.62
CA SER A 374 2.84 -15.95 11.67
C SER A 374 2.60 -16.65 13.00
N SER A 375 1.65 -16.16 13.79
CA SER A 375 1.34 -16.68 15.13
C SER A 375 -0.15 -16.79 15.33
N ASN A 376 -0.59 -17.94 15.82
CA ASN A 376 -1.98 -18.18 16.17
C ASN A 376 -2.09 -18.68 17.61
N ASP A 377 -3.09 -18.21 18.34
CA ASP A 377 -3.47 -18.75 19.64
C ASP A 377 -4.98 -18.96 19.71
N ALA A 378 -5.42 -20.07 20.28
CA ALA A 378 -6.82 -20.35 20.51
C ALA A 378 -7.06 -21.10 21.81
N ALA A 379 -8.10 -20.71 22.54
CA ALA A 379 -8.68 -21.51 23.60
C ALA A 379 -10.16 -21.75 23.32
N VAL A 380 -10.56 -23.01 23.21
CA VAL A 380 -11.95 -23.40 22.97
C VAL A 380 -12.43 -24.27 24.10
N ALA A 381 -13.62 -23.95 24.61
CA ALA A 381 -14.28 -24.76 25.61
C ALA A 381 -15.68 -25.17 25.13
N SER A 382 -16.09 -26.36 25.53
CA SER A 382 -17.45 -26.85 25.36
C SER A 382 -18.11 -27.08 26.72
N LEU A 383 -19.40 -26.79 26.79
CA LEU A 383 -20.27 -27.02 27.93
C LEU A 383 -21.24 -28.16 27.57
N ASN A 384 -21.84 -28.81 28.57
CA ASN A 384 -22.97 -29.73 28.37
C ASN A 384 -22.76 -30.96 27.45
N GLY A 385 -21.53 -31.45 27.33
CA GLY A 385 -21.27 -32.78 26.77
C GLY A 385 -21.02 -32.85 25.28
N GLN A 386 -20.61 -31.74 24.66
CA GLN A 386 -20.14 -31.71 23.28
C GLN A 386 -18.62 -31.64 23.17
N ASP A 387 -18.13 -31.95 21.97
CA ASP A 387 -16.71 -31.96 21.62
C ASP A 387 -16.13 -30.54 21.55
N SER A 388 -14.84 -30.39 21.82
CA SER A 388 -14.08 -29.16 21.55
C SER A 388 -12.98 -29.43 20.54
N ILE A 389 -13.05 -28.77 19.39
CA ILE A 389 -12.12 -29.00 18.27
C ILE A 389 -11.37 -27.72 17.95
N ILE A 390 -10.05 -27.81 17.79
CA ILE A 390 -9.20 -26.71 17.32
C ILE A 390 -8.29 -27.20 16.18
N ASP A 391 -8.35 -26.53 15.04
CA ASP A 391 -7.35 -26.64 13.97
C ASP A 391 -6.55 -25.33 13.86
N LEU A 392 -5.23 -25.42 13.93
CA LEU A 392 -4.30 -24.29 13.86
C LEU A 392 -3.32 -24.46 12.70
N TYR A 393 -3.08 -23.36 11.99
CA TYR A 393 -2.11 -23.35 10.91
C TYR A 393 -1.38 -22.02 10.81
N ALA A 394 -0.05 -22.03 10.85
CA ALA A 394 0.78 -20.88 10.55
C ALA A 394 1.80 -21.22 9.46
N LYS A 395 1.99 -20.32 8.50
CA LYS A 395 3.00 -20.48 7.46
C LYS A 395 3.70 -19.15 7.18
N GLY A 396 5.00 -19.21 7.05
CA GLY A 396 5.79 -18.15 6.42
C GLY A 396 6.45 -18.64 5.14
N ASN A 397 6.68 -17.72 4.21
CA ASN A 397 7.56 -17.94 3.07
C ASN A 397 8.42 -16.70 2.84
N ILE A 398 9.71 -16.92 2.61
CA ILE A 398 10.65 -15.88 2.19
C ILE A 398 11.36 -16.37 0.93
N VAL A 399 11.46 -15.49 -0.06
CA VAL A 399 12.39 -15.65 -1.19
C VAL A 399 13.17 -14.37 -1.36
N GLN A 400 14.49 -14.52 -1.36
CA GLN A 400 15.46 -13.45 -1.40
C GLN A 400 16.60 -13.83 -2.35
N ASN A 401 16.92 -12.96 -3.30
CA ASN A 401 17.98 -13.21 -4.28
C ASN A 401 19.34 -12.62 -3.87
N SER A 402 19.36 -11.78 -2.84
CA SER A 402 20.58 -11.15 -2.30
C SER A 402 21.15 -11.91 -1.11
N ASP A 403 22.28 -11.43 -0.57
CA ASP A 403 22.98 -12.05 0.56
C ASP A 403 22.50 -11.55 1.95
N TYR A 404 21.39 -10.78 1.99
CA TYR A 404 20.87 -10.23 3.24
C TYR A 404 20.32 -11.31 4.18
N GLN A 405 20.09 -10.94 5.44
CA GLN A 405 19.53 -11.85 6.44
C GLN A 405 18.02 -12.01 6.25
N SER A 406 17.53 -13.23 6.44
CA SER A 406 16.09 -13.49 6.54
C SER A 406 15.71 -14.13 7.89
N ALA A 407 14.54 -13.80 8.41
CA ALA A 407 14.00 -14.38 9.64
C ALA A 407 12.57 -14.91 9.42
N ILE A 408 12.31 -16.18 9.73
CA ILE A 408 11.00 -16.78 9.52
C ILE A 408 10.50 -17.57 10.74
N TYR A 409 9.36 -17.18 11.29
CA TYR A 409 8.76 -17.81 12.46
C TYR A 409 7.29 -18.17 12.21
N SER A 410 6.91 -19.40 12.53
CA SER A 410 5.53 -19.87 12.45
C SER A 410 5.12 -20.58 13.74
N ASN A 411 4.21 -19.97 14.49
CA ASN A 411 3.84 -20.38 15.84
C ASN A 411 2.33 -20.65 15.96
N ALA A 412 1.97 -21.71 16.68
CA ALA A 412 0.59 -22.06 16.95
C ALA A 412 0.46 -22.61 18.37
N ASN A 413 -0.47 -22.07 19.14
CA ASN A 413 -0.80 -22.54 20.48
C ASN A 413 -2.30 -22.79 20.59
N GLY A 414 -2.70 -23.95 21.09
CA GLY A 414 -4.10 -24.36 21.18
C GLY A 414 -4.40 -25.04 22.49
N THR A 415 -5.49 -24.63 23.14
CA THR A 415 -6.02 -25.31 24.33
C THR A 415 -7.50 -25.62 24.15
N ALA A 416 -7.88 -26.89 24.15
CA ALA A 416 -9.27 -27.33 24.02
C ALA A 416 -9.74 -28.03 25.29
N SER A 417 -10.97 -27.75 25.73
CA SER A 417 -11.57 -28.46 26.85
C SER A 417 -13.07 -28.72 26.69
N GLY A 418 -13.47 -29.99 26.70
CA GLY A 418 -14.86 -30.42 26.55
C GLY A 418 -15.06 -31.82 27.12
N ASP A 419 -16.13 -32.52 26.70
CA ASP A 419 -16.25 -33.95 27.02
C ASP A 419 -15.25 -34.74 26.18
N GLU A 420 -15.25 -34.56 24.85
CA GLU A 420 -14.10 -34.90 24.01
C GLU A 420 -13.33 -33.64 23.58
N SER A 421 -12.01 -33.77 23.37
CA SER A 421 -11.19 -32.66 22.87
C SER A 421 -10.21 -33.10 21.78
N SER A 422 -10.10 -32.33 20.70
CA SER A 422 -9.16 -32.60 19.62
C SER A 422 -8.47 -31.33 19.15
N ILE A 423 -7.14 -31.38 19.04
CA ILE A 423 -6.34 -30.25 18.57
C ILE A 423 -5.34 -30.74 17.53
N GLU A 424 -5.31 -30.09 16.37
CA GLU A 424 -4.33 -30.31 15.32
C GLU A 424 -3.66 -28.98 14.97
N GLY A 425 -2.34 -28.91 15.10
CA GLY A 425 -1.57 -27.74 14.70
C GLY A 425 -0.48 -28.08 13.69
N SER A 426 -0.35 -27.26 12.64
CA SER A 426 0.64 -27.45 11.58
C SER A 426 1.31 -26.14 11.20
N ASN A 427 2.63 -26.08 11.34
CA ASN A 427 3.40 -24.88 11.00
C ASN A 427 4.47 -25.16 9.96
N ASN A 428 4.62 -24.23 9.02
CA ASN A 428 5.57 -24.36 7.91
C ASN A 428 6.38 -23.09 7.74
N ALA A 429 7.71 -23.21 7.78
CA ALA A 429 8.61 -22.12 7.45
C ALA A 429 9.42 -22.48 6.21
N PHE A 430 9.29 -21.67 5.15
CA PHE A 430 10.11 -21.80 3.95
C PHE A 430 10.95 -20.54 3.72
N ALA A 431 12.24 -20.71 3.47
CA ALA A 431 13.11 -19.63 3.06
C ALA A 431 14.04 -20.07 1.93
N SER A 432 14.10 -19.29 0.85
CA SER A 432 15.12 -19.42 -0.19
C SER A 432 15.93 -18.14 -0.23
N ASN A 433 17.21 -18.20 0.14
CA ASN A 433 18.07 -17.03 0.28
C ASN A 433 19.55 -17.41 0.06
N ASN A 434 20.33 -16.54 -0.57
CA ASN A 434 21.78 -16.71 -0.70
C ASN A 434 22.54 -16.37 0.61
N GLY A 435 21.95 -15.52 1.44
CA GLY A 435 22.43 -15.07 2.75
C GLY A 435 22.21 -16.05 3.92
N THR A 436 21.95 -15.49 5.11
CA THR A 436 21.69 -16.27 6.34
C THR A 436 20.20 -16.29 6.65
N VAL A 437 19.63 -17.48 6.80
CA VAL A 437 18.24 -17.68 7.21
C VAL A 437 18.22 -18.10 8.67
N LYS A 438 17.53 -17.35 9.52
CA LYS A 438 17.11 -17.79 10.85
C LYS A 438 15.64 -18.16 10.80
N GLY A 439 15.23 -19.13 11.60
CA GLY A 439 13.82 -19.40 11.70
C GLY A 439 13.46 -20.58 12.55
N GLY A 440 12.16 -20.69 12.79
CA GLY A 440 11.60 -21.76 13.58
C GLY A 440 10.12 -21.95 13.35
N ALA A 441 9.66 -23.13 13.71
CA ALA A 441 8.25 -23.46 13.72
C ALA A 441 7.93 -24.15 15.05
N LYS A 442 6.85 -23.72 15.70
CA LYS A 442 6.42 -24.24 17.00
C LYS A 442 4.93 -24.49 17.04
N VAL A 443 4.52 -25.70 17.40
CA VAL A 443 3.12 -26.03 17.69
C VAL A 443 3.02 -26.57 19.10
N SER A 444 2.13 -25.99 19.91
CA SER A 444 1.75 -26.46 21.25
C SER A 444 0.24 -26.71 21.29
N ALA A 445 -0.15 -27.98 21.43
CA ALA A 445 -1.55 -28.41 21.47
C ALA A 445 -1.85 -29.08 22.81
N LYS A 446 -2.87 -28.61 23.54
CA LYS A 446 -3.28 -29.12 24.87
C LYS A 446 -4.77 -29.41 24.97
N GLY A 447 -5.15 -30.69 25.04
CA GLY A 447 -6.54 -31.13 25.18
C GLY A 447 -6.82 -31.66 26.59
N LYS A 448 -8.01 -31.40 27.13
CA LYS A 448 -8.51 -32.03 28.37
C LYS A 448 -10.00 -32.32 28.27
N GLY A 449 -10.46 -33.37 28.93
CA GLY A 449 -11.90 -33.66 28.95
C GLY A 449 -12.32 -34.83 29.82
N LYS A 450 -13.63 -35.10 29.83
CA LYS A 450 -14.25 -36.22 30.56
C LYS A 450 -14.35 -37.52 29.73
N GLY A 451 -13.93 -37.45 28.47
CA GLY A 451 -13.91 -38.52 27.48
C GLY A 451 -12.58 -38.50 26.73
N LYS A 452 -12.61 -38.79 25.42
CA LYS A 452 -11.39 -38.89 24.61
C LYS A 452 -10.73 -37.53 24.39
N SER A 453 -9.39 -37.47 24.50
CA SER A 453 -8.62 -36.29 24.13
C SER A 453 -7.50 -36.62 23.14
N SER A 454 -7.24 -35.74 22.17
CA SER A 454 -6.11 -35.84 21.23
C SER A 454 -5.43 -34.51 20.95
N ALA A 455 -4.10 -34.53 20.83
CA ALA A 455 -3.27 -33.39 20.43
C ALA A 455 -2.24 -33.84 19.39
N LYS A 456 -2.20 -33.17 18.25
CA LYS A 456 -1.20 -33.39 17.19
C LYS A 456 -0.44 -32.10 16.89
N SER A 457 0.87 -32.22 16.72
CA SER A 457 1.76 -31.12 16.36
C SER A 457 2.63 -31.49 15.17
N ASN A 458 2.62 -30.66 14.13
CA ASN A 458 3.44 -30.82 12.94
C ASN A 458 4.21 -29.53 12.67
N VAL A 459 5.52 -29.63 12.51
CA VAL A 459 6.38 -28.50 12.12
C VAL A 459 7.31 -28.91 10.99
N ASN A 460 7.40 -28.07 9.96
CA ASN A 460 8.32 -28.22 8.84
C ASN A 460 9.12 -26.91 8.66
N VAL A 461 10.44 -27.01 8.56
CA VAL A 461 11.33 -25.91 8.20
C VAL A 461 12.15 -26.33 7.00
N ARG A 462 11.96 -25.64 5.87
CA ARG A 462 12.74 -25.85 4.64
C ARG A 462 13.54 -24.60 4.32
N LYS A 463 14.85 -24.77 4.15
CA LYS A 463 15.78 -23.70 3.79
C LYS A 463 16.48 -24.07 2.50
N ASN A 464 16.57 -23.15 1.55
CA ASN A 464 17.38 -23.28 0.36
C ASN A 464 18.45 -22.18 0.39
N LYS A 465 19.71 -22.58 0.45
CA LYS A 465 20.86 -21.68 0.45
C LYS A 465 21.77 -21.99 -0.71
N ASN A 466 21.95 -21.06 -1.64
CA ASN A 466 22.81 -21.21 -2.82
C ASN A 466 22.55 -22.53 -3.58
N GLY A 467 21.27 -22.91 -3.72
CA GLY A 467 20.83 -24.16 -4.37
C GLY A 467 20.96 -25.43 -3.52
N THR A 468 21.47 -25.33 -2.29
CA THR A 468 21.49 -26.44 -1.33
C THR A 468 20.26 -26.38 -0.44
N GLN A 469 19.41 -27.41 -0.52
CA GLN A 469 18.19 -27.51 0.29
C GLN A 469 18.45 -28.32 1.57
N SER A 470 17.97 -27.81 2.70
CA SER A 470 17.73 -28.57 3.92
C SER A 470 16.23 -28.58 4.24
N GLU A 471 15.74 -29.69 4.79
CA GLU A 471 14.35 -29.87 5.18
C GLU A 471 14.28 -30.64 6.48
N ASN A 472 13.79 -29.96 7.52
CA ASN A 472 13.63 -30.52 8.85
C ASN A 472 12.14 -30.65 9.18
N TYR A 473 11.74 -31.80 9.70
CA TYR A 473 10.36 -32.12 10.00
C TYR A 473 10.22 -32.78 11.38
N LEU A 474 9.30 -32.31 12.21
CA LEU A 474 8.92 -32.96 13.47
C LEU A 474 7.42 -33.18 13.54
N TYR A 475 7.02 -34.39 13.92
CA TYR A 475 5.64 -34.77 14.15
C TYR A 475 5.45 -35.34 15.56
N GLY A 476 4.35 -34.97 16.19
CA GLY A 476 3.97 -35.41 17.52
C GLY A 476 2.48 -35.73 17.59
N SER A 477 2.14 -36.76 18.35
CA SER A 477 0.75 -37.16 18.60
C SER A 477 0.60 -37.70 20.02
N ALA A 478 -0.39 -37.19 20.75
CA ALA A 478 -0.80 -37.65 22.07
C ALA A 478 -2.30 -37.93 22.08
N THR A 479 -2.71 -39.07 22.64
CA THR A 479 -4.12 -39.49 22.73
C THR A 479 -4.39 -40.11 24.10
N ALA A 480 -5.57 -39.87 24.67
CA ALA A 480 -6.01 -40.48 25.92
C ALA A 480 -7.51 -40.76 25.92
N ILE A 481 -7.92 -41.82 26.62
CA ILE A 481 -9.31 -42.25 26.82
C ILE A 481 -9.51 -42.54 28.31
N GLY A 482 -10.57 -42.02 28.90
CA GLY A 482 -10.96 -42.22 30.31
C GLY A 482 -12.01 -41.19 30.76
N ASP A 483 -12.40 -41.25 32.03
CA ASP A 483 -13.35 -40.31 32.67
C ASP A 483 -12.72 -38.93 32.94
N ASN A 484 -11.39 -38.87 33.00
CA ASN A 484 -10.60 -37.63 32.95
C ASN A 484 -9.37 -37.87 32.08
N THR A 485 -9.20 -37.06 31.04
CA THR A 485 -8.07 -37.13 30.12
C THR A 485 -7.34 -35.80 30.01
N SER A 486 -6.03 -35.86 29.76
CA SER A 486 -5.17 -34.71 29.47
C SER A 486 -4.11 -35.12 28.46
N VAL A 487 -3.96 -34.35 27.39
CA VAL A 487 -2.97 -34.58 26.34
C VAL A 487 -2.23 -33.29 26.02
N GLN A 488 -0.94 -33.41 25.73
CA GLN A 488 -0.10 -32.32 25.25
C GLN A 488 0.80 -32.84 24.13
N SER A 489 0.88 -32.09 23.03
CA SER A 489 1.88 -32.31 21.98
C SER A 489 2.60 -31.00 21.68
N LEU A 490 3.93 -31.02 21.79
CA LEU A 490 4.81 -29.92 21.46
C LEU A 490 5.79 -30.37 20.38
N SER A 491 5.84 -29.66 19.26
CA SER A 491 6.91 -29.79 18.27
C SER A 491 7.51 -28.42 18.02
N GLU A 492 8.83 -28.29 18.12
CA GLU A 492 9.56 -27.04 17.95
C GLU A 492 10.88 -27.29 17.20
N ILE A 493 11.06 -26.59 16.08
CA ILE A 493 12.34 -26.41 15.40
C ILE A 493 12.68 -24.93 15.60
N ASN A 494 13.87 -24.61 16.10
CA ASN A 494 14.27 -23.23 16.31
C ASN A 494 15.78 -23.06 16.09
N GLU A 495 16.17 -21.95 15.48
CA GLU A 495 17.57 -21.59 15.28
C GLU A 495 17.95 -20.39 16.15
N LEU A 496 18.88 -20.61 17.07
CA LEU A 496 19.41 -19.60 18.00
C LEU A 496 20.93 -19.60 17.93
N PHE A 497 21.52 -18.43 17.70
CA PHE A 497 22.97 -18.23 17.64
C PHE A 497 23.72 -19.16 16.65
N GLY A 498 23.06 -19.57 15.56
CA GLY A 498 23.63 -20.48 14.56
C GLY A 498 23.55 -21.96 14.92
N TYR A 499 22.87 -22.31 16.03
CA TYR A 499 22.55 -23.68 16.40
C TYR A 499 21.07 -23.96 16.17
N GLU A 500 20.79 -25.05 15.44
CA GLU A 500 19.43 -25.57 15.32
C GLU A 500 19.10 -26.47 16.52
N THR A 501 17.95 -26.20 17.13
CA THR A 501 17.43 -26.92 18.28
C THR A 501 16.10 -27.56 17.90
N TYR A 502 15.92 -28.80 18.36
CA TYR A 502 14.79 -29.65 18.04
C TYR A 502 14.16 -30.13 19.35
N SER A 503 12.89 -29.82 19.57
CA SER A 503 12.14 -30.28 20.74
C SER A 503 10.84 -30.94 20.29
N ASN A 504 10.65 -32.19 20.69
CA ASN A 504 9.46 -32.95 20.36
C ASN A 504 8.99 -33.69 21.64
N HIS A 505 7.93 -33.18 22.26
CA HIS A 505 7.51 -33.60 23.61
C HIS A 505 6.00 -33.85 23.71
N GLN A 506 5.64 -35.06 24.16
CA GLN A 506 4.28 -35.57 24.14
C GLN A 506 3.94 -36.15 25.51
N ILE A 507 2.82 -35.72 26.05
CA ILE A 507 2.29 -36.21 27.33
C ILE A 507 0.85 -36.64 27.08
N ALA A 508 0.49 -37.82 27.57
CA ALA A 508 -0.89 -38.27 27.60
C ALA A 508 -1.18 -38.90 28.97
N SER A 509 -2.31 -38.55 29.56
CA SER A 509 -2.82 -39.17 30.78
C SER A 509 -4.32 -39.37 30.69
N GLY A 510 -4.79 -40.48 31.26
CA GLY A 510 -6.20 -40.84 31.33
C GLY A 510 -6.46 -41.58 32.64
N SER A 511 -7.60 -41.30 33.27
CA SER A 511 -8.07 -42.03 34.45
C SER A 511 -9.55 -42.31 34.31
N SER A 512 -10.00 -43.50 34.73
CA SER A 512 -11.41 -43.89 34.70
C SER A 512 -11.70 -44.85 35.86
N LYS A 513 -12.96 -44.93 36.30
CA LYS A 513 -13.44 -46.03 37.15
C LYS A 513 -13.47 -47.38 36.41
N GLY A 514 -13.50 -47.34 35.07
CA GLY A 514 -13.43 -48.49 34.18
C GLY A 514 -12.07 -48.60 33.49
N SER A 515 -12.08 -48.75 32.16
CA SER A 515 -10.86 -48.84 31.35
C SER A 515 -10.34 -47.44 30.97
N SER A 516 -9.03 -47.24 31.08
CA SER A 516 -8.35 -46.04 30.57
C SER A 516 -7.17 -46.42 29.69
N SER A 517 -6.87 -45.59 28.70
CA SER A 517 -5.67 -45.73 27.86
C SER A 517 -5.04 -44.36 27.59
N ALA A 518 -3.72 -44.34 27.42
CA ALA A 518 -2.97 -43.15 27.05
C ALA A 518 -1.82 -43.57 26.14
N SER A 519 -1.57 -42.80 25.09
CA SER A 519 -0.52 -43.04 24.11
C SER A 519 0.11 -41.73 23.69
N ALA A 520 1.43 -41.72 23.60
CA ALA A 520 2.23 -40.60 23.14
C ALA A 520 3.28 -41.13 22.16
N SER A 521 3.43 -40.46 21.02
CA SER A 521 4.38 -40.81 19.97
C SER A 521 4.95 -39.57 19.32
N ASN A 522 6.25 -39.59 19.01
CA ASN A 522 6.90 -38.58 18.21
C ASN A 522 7.77 -39.21 17.12
N SER A 523 7.98 -38.45 16.05
CA SER A 523 8.90 -38.78 14.96
C SER A 523 9.51 -37.51 14.37
N GLY A 524 10.61 -37.64 13.66
CA GLY A 524 11.28 -36.52 13.00
C GLY A 524 12.22 -36.95 11.90
N TYR A 525 12.53 -36.01 11.02
CA TYR A 525 13.51 -36.10 9.93
C TYR A 525 14.35 -34.83 9.95
N LEU A 526 15.68 -34.99 9.83
CA LEU A 526 16.69 -33.94 9.90
C LEU A 526 17.61 -34.01 8.68
#